data_AF-A0A143YTI4-F1
#
_entry.id   AF-A0A143YTI4-F1
#
_cell.length_a   1.000
_cell.length_b   1.000
_cell.length_c   1.000
_cell.angle_alpha   90.00
_cell.angle_beta   90.00
_cell.angle_gamma   90.00
#
_symmetry.space_group_name_H-M   'P 1'
#
loop_
_entity.id
_entity.type
_entity.pdbx_description
1 polymer ?
#
loop_
_entity_poly.entity_id
_entity_poly.type
_entity_poly.pdbx_seq_one_letter_code
_entity_poly.pdbx_strand_id
1 'polypeptide(L)'
;MNITIFGKGNIAAAIAKNFETAGNVVKYVVHETDAKLDEIIVLAVPYPAVDDVINRFELPPPTHSLRGGGFLRTPKYPPVN
;
A
#
# COMPACT_ATOMS: atom_id res chain seq x y z
N MET A 1 9.46 -9.61 16.82
CA MET A 1 9.30 -8.42 15.96
C MET A 1 7.83 -8.20 15.71
N ASN A 2 7.45 -6.95 15.49
CA ASN A 2 6.06 -6.58 15.23
C ASN A 2 5.87 -6.35 13.73
N ILE A 3 4.85 -6.99 13.18
CA ILE A 3 4.57 -6.97 11.74
C ILE A 3 3.14 -6.51 11.53
N THR A 4 2.98 -5.47 10.72
CA THR A 4 1.68 -4.94 10.33
C THR A 4 1.32 -5.46 8.95
N ILE A 5 0.16 -6.08 8.79
CA ILE A 5 -0.34 -6.56 7.50
C ILE A 5 -1.62 -5.82 7.14
N PHE A 6 -1.60 -5.13 6.01
CA PHE A 6 -2.77 -4.47 5.44
C PHE A 6 -3.58 -5.45 4.59
N GLY A 7 -4.87 -5.56 4.90
CA GLY A 7 -5.78 -6.51 4.28
C GLY A 7 -5.94 -7.80 5.09
N LYS A 8 -7.07 -8.50 4.87
CA LYS A 8 -7.45 -9.74 5.57
C LYS A 8 -7.79 -10.88 4.60
N GLY A 9 -7.31 -10.79 3.36
CA GLY A 9 -7.54 -11.82 2.34
C GLY A 9 -6.73 -13.09 2.60
N ASN A 10 -6.92 -14.10 1.76
CA ASN A 10 -6.19 -15.38 1.83
C ASN A 10 -4.66 -15.20 1.78
N ILE A 11 -4.18 -14.22 0.99
CA ILE A 11 -2.76 -13.86 0.91
C ILE A 11 -2.25 -13.31 2.24
N ALA A 12 -3.01 -12.41 2.88
CA ALA A 12 -2.65 -11.85 4.18
C ALA A 12 -2.52 -12.96 5.24
N ALA A 13 -3.49 -13.88 5.28
CA ALA A 13 -3.49 -14.99 6.23
C ALA A 13 -2.32 -15.97 6.00
N ALA A 14 -1.99 -16.29 4.73
CA ALA A 14 -0.87 -17.16 4.41
C ALA A 14 0.48 -16.56 4.85
N ILE A 15 0.67 -15.25 4.61
CA ILE A 15 1.87 -14.54 5.02
C ILE A 15 1.96 -14.44 6.54
N ALA A 16 0.86 -14.08 7.21
CA ALA A 16 0.78 -14.01 8.66
C ALA A 16 1.16 -15.34 9.33
N LYS A 17 0.64 -16.46 8.82
CA LYS A 17 0.95 -17.79 9.35
C LYS A 17 2.45 -18.08 9.35
N ASN A 18 3.18 -17.67 8.30
CA ASN A 18 4.63 -17.85 8.23
C ASN A 18 5.34 -17.01 9.30
N PHE A 19 4.91 -15.77 9.49
CA PHE A 19 5.48 -14.88 10.50
C PHE A 19 5.17 -15.31 11.94
N GLU A 20 3.95 -15.78 12.20
CA GLU A 20 3.54 -16.36 13.47
C GLU A 20 4.33 -17.64 13.79
N THR A 21 4.54 -18.51 12.80
CA THR A 21 5.34 -19.74 12.95
C THR A 21 6.80 -19.41 13.29
N ALA A 22 7.32 -18.29 12.78
CA ALA A 22 8.64 -17.78 13.11
C ALA A 22 8.71 -17.06 14.48
N GLY A 23 7.62 -17.05 15.26
CA GLY A 23 7.56 -16.45 16.60
C GLY A 23 7.38 -14.93 16.61
N ASN A 24 6.91 -14.34 15.51
CA ASN A 24 6.64 -12.90 15.44
C ASN A 24 5.19 -12.56 15.78
N VAL A 25 4.96 -11.31 16.16
CA VAL A 25 3.62 -10.79 16.47
C VAL A 25 3.06 -10.11 15.23
N VAL A 26 1.95 -10.63 14.72
CA VAL A 26 1.29 -10.13 13.51
C VAL A 26 0.03 -9.34 13.88
N LYS A 27 -0.11 -8.13 13.35
CA LYS A 27 -1.29 -7.28 13.49
C LYS A 27 -1.91 -7.01 12.12
N TYR A 28 -3.22 -7.21 12.01
CA TYR A 28 -3.96 -6.92 10.79
C TYR A 28 -4.58 -5.52 10.83
N VAL A 29 -4.48 -4.80 9.73
CA VAL A 29 -5.09 -3.49 9.53
C VAL A 29 -5.95 -3.54 8.27
N VAL A 30 -7.23 -3.21 8.38
CA VAL A 30 -8.17 -3.29 7.25
C VAL A 30 -8.70 -1.90 6.89
N HIS A 31 -9.10 -1.09 7.88
CA HIS A 31 -9.70 0.22 7.65
C HIS A 31 -9.27 1.31 8.63
N GLU A 32 -8.35 1.03 9.56
CA GLU A 32 -7.93 2.04 10.55
C GLU A 32 -6.94 3.04 9.92
N THR A 33 -7.30 4.32 9.98
CA THR A 33 -6.52 5.44 9.47
C THR A 33 -5.33 5.79 10.37
N ASP A 34 -5.38 5.43 11.66
CA ASP A 34 -4.35 5.71 12.68
C ASP A 34 -3.60 4.46 13.14
N ALA A 35 -3.56 3.42 12.31
CA ALA A 35 -2.84 2.21 12.68
C ALA A 35 -1.34 2.52 12.85
N LYS A 36 -0.80 2.23 14.03
CA LYS A 36 0.65 2.26 14.26
C LYS A 36 1.33 1.30 13.29
N LEU A 37 2.22 1.85 12.48
CA LEU A 37 3.10 1.09 11.61
C LEU A 37 4.26 0.54 12.46
N ASP A 38 4.45 -0.77 12.41
CA ASP A 38 5.54 -1.45 13.10
C ASP A 38 6.77 -1.60 12.18
N GLU A 39 7.66 -2.55 12.52
CA GLU A 39 8.97 -2.73 11.89
C GLU A 39 8.89 -3.22 10.44
N ILE A 40 7.89 -4.06 10.14
CA ILE A 40 7.65 -4.62 8.80
C ILE A 40 6.19 -4.40 8.44
N ILE A 41 5.97 -3.85 7.23
CA ILE A 41 4.64 -3.58 6.69
C ILE A 41 4.42 -4.43 5.44
N VAL A 42 3.37 -5.23 5.44
CA VAL A 42 2.96 -6.05 4.29
C VAL A 42 1.66 -5.50 3.71
N LEU A 43 1.69 -5.08 2.44
CA LEU A 43 0.53 -4.59 1.71
C LEU A 43 -0.17 -5.75 0.97
N ALA A 44 -0.99 -6.51 1.68
CA ALA A 44 -1.77 -7.62 1.10
C ALA A 44 -3.16 -7.14 0.63
N VAL A 45 -3.17 -6.04 -0.13
CA VAL A 45 -4.36 -5.40 -0.69
C VAL A 45 -4.38 -5.52 -2.21
N PRO A 46 -5.56 -5.43 -2.87
CA PRO A 46 -5.63 -5.33 -4.33
C PRO A 46 -4.83 -4.13 -4.85
N TYR A 47 -4.23 -4.26 -6.03
CA TYR A 47 -3.43 -3.19 -6.64
C TYR A 47 -4.13 -1.80 -6.67
N PRO A 48 -5.43 -1.68 -7.01
CA PRO A 48 -6.12 -0.39 -6.98
C PRO A 48 -6.19 0.28 -5.60
N ALA A 49 -6.05 -0.49 -4.52
CA ALA A 49 -6.11 0.02 -3.15
C ALA A 49 -4.72 0.39 -2.60
N VAL A 50 -3.63 0.15 -3.36
CA VAL A 50 -2.26 0.42 -2.89
C VAL A 50 -2.04 1.92 -2.72
N ASP A 51 -2.39 2.73 -3.72
CA ASP A 51 -2.22 4.18 -3.67
C ASP A 51 -3.01 4.80 -2.51
N ASP A 52 -4.23 4.31 -2.26
CA ASP A 52 -5.07 4.76 -1.14
C ASP A 52 -4.45 4.45 0.22
N VAL A 53 -3.76 3.32 0.38
CA VAL A 53 -3.05 2.98 1.61
C VAL A 53 -1.81 3.85 1.76
N ILE A 54 -1.00 3.99 0.69
CA ILE A 54 0.22 4.79 0.72
C ILE A 54 -0.10 6.25 1.06
N ASN A 55 -1.07 6.87 0.40
CA ASN A 55 -1.44 8.27 0.62
C ASN A 55 -1.93 8.58 2.06
N ARG A 56 -2.45 7.58 2.80
CA ARG A 56 -2.89 7.77 4.19
C ARG A 56 -1.73 7.82 5.18
N PHE A 57 -0.61 7.19 4.82
CA PHE A 57 0.55 7.04 5.70
C PHE A 57 1.80 7.76 5.17
N GLU A 58 1.78 8.21 3.92
CA GLU A 58 2.74 9.19 3.41
C GLU A 58 2.51 10.53 4.10
N LEU A 59 3.63 11.11 4.57
CA LEU A 59 3.71 12.52 4.94
C LEU A 59 3.09 13.38 3.83
N PRO A 60 2.51 14.55 4.17
CA PRO A 60 1.85 15.40 3.18
C PRO A 60 2.74 15.57 1.96
N PRO A 61 2.17 15.50 0.74
CA PRO A 61 2.96 15.63 -0.48
C PRO A 61 3.80 16.90 -0.36
N PRO A 62 5.07 16.89 -0.81
CA PRO A 62 5.89 18.09 -0.79
C PRO A 62 5.06 19.20 -1.44
N THR A 63 4.82 20.27 -0.68
CA THR A 63 4.13 21.50 -1.12
C THR A 63 5.02 22.23 -2.12
N HIS A 64 5.33 21.58 -3.23
CA HIS A 64 5.78 22.23 -4.45
C HIS A 64 4.61 22.17 -5.40
N SER A 65 3.88 23.28 -5.41
CA SER A 65 2.99 23.61 -6.50
C SER A 65 3.75 23.43 -7.81
N LEU A 66 3.34 22.47 -8.64
CA LEU A 66 3.77 22.38 -10.03
C LEU A 66 3.24 23.61 -10.75
N ARG A 67 3.96 24.72 -10.60
CA ARG A 67 3.74 25.94 -11.35
C ARG A 67 4.22 25.67 -12.77
N GLY A 68 3.27 25.33 -13.63
CA GLY A 68 3.36 25.50 -15.08
C GLY A 68 4.39 24.64 -15.81
N GLY A 69 3.90 23.56 -16.45
CA GLY A 69 4.67 22.87 -17.49
C GLY A 69 3.90 21.65 -17.98
N GLY A 70 3.22 21.79 -19.11
CA GLY A 70 2.36 20.74 -19.69
C GLY A 70 3.07 19.40 -19.84
N PHE A 71 2.58 18.40 -19.09
CA PHE A 71 3.00 17.02 -19.26
C PHE A 71 2.12 16.38 -20.35
N LEU A 72 2.79 15.96 -21.41
CA LEU A 72 2.27 15.49 -22.67
C LEU A 72 1.20 14.40 -22.49
N ARG A 73 0.04 14.60 -23.14
CA ARG A 73 -0.90 13.51 -23.43
C ARG A 73 -0.22 12.55 -24.40
N THR A 74 0.20 11.38 -23.96
CA THR A 74 0.54 10.30 -24.89
C THR A 74 -0.75 9.79 -25.55
N PRO A 75 -0.77 9.60 -26.88
CA PRO A 75 -1.94 9.05 -27.55
C PRO A 75 -2.16 7.59 -27.10
N LYS A 76 -3.41 7.31 -26.72
CA LYS A 76 -3.94 5.96 -26.49
C LYS A 76 -3.78 5.17 -27.80
N TYR A 77 -2.96 4.12 -27.77
CA TYR A 77 -2.62 3.11 -28.80
C TYR A 77 -3.11 3.35 -30.26
N PRO A 78 -2.23 3.24 -31.28
CA PRO A 78 -2.67 3.31 -32.67
C PRO A 78 -3.57 2.11 -33.04
N PRO A 79 -4.50 2.27 -34.01
CA PRO A 79 -5.37 1.19 -34.45
C PRO A 79 -4.55 0.06 -35.10
N VAL A 80 -4.93 -1.17 -34.77
CA VAL A 80 -4.38 -2.39 -35.38
C VAL A 80 -5.03 -2.54 -36.77
N ASN A 81 -4.21 -2.59 -37.82
CA ASN A 81 -4.65 -2.98 -39.16
C ASN A 81 -4.93 -4.48 -39.22
#